data_AF-A0A3S0VGT8-F1
#
_entry.id   AF-A0A3S0VGT8-F1
#
_cell.length_a   1.000
_cell.length_b   1.000
_cell.length_c   1.000
_cell.angle_alpha   90.00
_cell.angle_beta   90.00
_cell.angle_gamma   90.00
#
_symmetry.space_group_name_H-M   'P 1'
#
loop_
_entity.id
_entity.type
_entity.pdbx_description
1 polymer ?
#
loop_
_entity_poly.entity_id
_entity_poly.type
_entity_poly.pdbx_seq_one_letter_code
_entity_poly.pdbx_strand_id
1 'polypeptide(L)'
;MTNSDLNPDSFDQAYAVLKKNADFLSSQQEPGIDRLLPLVEESMQAYSICKARLEAIQQALAQHLGPENNLPVTPPADTALSPVEGVEPRYNRRSRQADDEEGIPF
;
A
#
# COMPACT_ATOMS: atom_id res chain seq x y z
N MET A 1 -10.18 -10.54 -14.45
CA MET A 1 -10.87 -10.92 -13.20
C MET A 1 -11.58 -9.68 -12.74
N THR A 2 -12.91 -9.75 -12.63
CA THR A 2 -13.77 -8.64 -12.22
C THR A 2 -13.99 -8.72 -10.70
N ASN A 3 -14.41 -7.61 -10.08
CA ASN A 3 -14.80 -7.46 -8.65
C ASN A 3 -15.87 -8.46 -8.13
N SER A 4 -16.22 -9.50 -8.90
CA SER A 4 -17.21 -10.52 -8.60
C SER A 4 -16.70 -11.61 -7.65
N ASP A 5 -15.39 -11.74 -7.47
CA ASP A 5 -14.76 -12.72 -6.55
C ASP A 5 -14.71 -12.21 -5.09
N LEU A 6 -15.09 -10.95 -4.85
CA LEU A 6 -15.12 -10.35 -3.52
C LEU A 6 -16.47 -10.63 -2.83
N ASN A 7 -16.49 -11.64 -1.98
CA ASN A 7 -17.61 -11.84 -1.06
C ASN A 7 -17.41 -10.96 0.20
N PRO A 8 -18.29 -9.98 0.49
CA PRO A 8 -18.17 -9.11 1.68
C PRO A 8 -18.26 -9.89 3.00
N ASP A 9 -18.74 -11.13 2.96
CA ASP A 9 -18.85 -12.00 4.12
C ASP A 9 -17.68 -12.97 4.34
N SER A 10 -16.75 -13.07 3.38
CA SER A 10 -15.65 -14.02 3.46
C SER A 10 -14.29 -13.34 3.64
N PHE A 11 -13.68 -13.53 4.80
CA PHE A 11 -12.29 -13.10 5.05
C PHE A 11 -11.31 -13.82 4.12
N ASP A 12 -11.45 -15.14 3.96
CA ASP A 12 -10.49 -15.95 3.19
C ASP A 12 -10.46 -15.54 1.70
N GLN A 13 -11.63 -15.27 1.11
CA GLN A 13 -11.72 -14.85 -0.29
C GLN A 13 -11.12 -13.44 -0.48
N ALA A 14 -11.48 -12.49 0.40
CA ALA A 14 -10.92 -11.14 0.36
C ALA A 14 -9.39 -11.16 0.57
N TYR A 15 -8.89 -11.97 1.50
CA TYR A 15 -7.46 -12.13 1.74
C TYR A 15 -6.73 -12.73 0.53
N ALA A 16 -7.32 -13.73 -0.13
CA ALA A 16 -6.74 -14.32 -1.33
C ALA A 16 -6.59 -13.30 -2.48
N VAL A 17 -7.59 -12.44 -2.69
CA VAL A 17 -7.54 -11.36 -3.68
C VAL A 17 -6.46 -10.35 -3.32
N LEU A 18 -6.46 -9.87 -2.07
CA LEU A 18 -5.47 -8.90 -1.58
C LEU A 18 -4.04 -9.42 -1.75
N LYS A 19 -3.79 -10.67 -1.35
CA LYS A 19 -2.48 -11.32 -1.46
C LYS A 19 -2.03 -11.43 -2.92
N LYS A 20 -2.89 -11.93 -3.80
CA LYS A 20 -2.60 -12.05 -5.23
C LYS A 20 -2.23 -10.70 -5.86
N ASN A 21 -2.95 -9.64 -5.50
CA ASN A 21 -2.69 -8.32 -6.03
C ASN A 21 -1.37 -7.72 -5.51
N ALA A 22 -1.06 -7.91 -4.22
CA ALA A 22 0.24 -7.54 -3.65
C ALA A 22 1.41 -8.31 -4.29
N ASP A 23 1.25 -9.62 -4.51
CA ASP A 23 2.24 -10.46 -5.19
C ASP A 23 2.46 -9.97 -6.64
N PHE A 24 1.39 -9.60 -7.34
CA PHE A 24 1.49 -9.04 -8.68
C PHE A 24 2.21 -7.69 -8.71
N LEU A 25 1.90 -6.78 -7.80
CA LEU A 25 2.55 -5.47 -7.72
C LEU A 25 4.03 -5.56 -7.36
N SER A 26 4.39 -6.49 -6.46
CA SER A 26 5.76 -6.65 -5.98
C SER A 26 6.68 -7.38 -6.97
N SER A 27 6.12 -8.24 -7.84
CA SER A 27 6.89 -9.05 -8.78
C SER A 27 7.19 -8.35 -10.11
N GLN A 28 6.49 -7.27 -10.44
CA GLN A 28 6.60 -6.58 -11.72
C GLN A 28 7.62 -5.44 -11.67
N GLN A 29 8.61 -5.46 -12.56
CA GLN A 29 9.64 -4.41 -12.68
C GLN A 29 9.13 -3.16 -13.43
N GLU A 30 8.24 -3.34 -14.40
CA GLU A 30 7.46 -2.26 -15.06
C GLU A 30 5.99 -2.69 -15.18
N PRO A 31 5.15 -2.42 -14.16
CA PRO A 31 3.73 -2.67 -14.28
C PRO A 31 3.12 -1.73 -15.32
N GLY A 32 2.37 -2.29 -16.28
CA GLY A 32 1.65 -1.49 -17.27
C GLY A 32 0.72 -0.48 -16.58
N ILE A 33 0.87 0.81 -16.92
CA ILE A 33 0.22 1.94 -16.23
C ILE A 33 -1.30 1.76 -16.14
N ASP A 34 -1.92 1.25 -17.21
CA ASP A 34 -3.37 1.09 -17.30
C ASP A 34 -3.94 0.06 -16.31
N ARG A 35 -3.09 -0.85 -15.79
CA ARG A 35 -3.51 -1.93 -14.89
C ARG A 35 -3.25 -1.61 -13.41
N LEU A 36 -2.50 -0.57 -13.10
CA LEU A 36 -2.14 -0.21 -11.72
C LEU A 36 -3.35 0.27 -10.92
N LEU A 37 -4.04 1.29 -11.44
CA LEU A 37 -5.17 1.90 -10.75
C LEU A 37 -6.29 0.88 -10.41
N PRO A 38 -6.81 0.09 -11.37
CA PRO A 38 -7.87 -0.88 -11.06
C PRO A 38 -7.43 -1.96 -10.06
N LEU A 39 -6.15 -2.34 -10.09
CA LEU A 39 -5.62 -3.37 -9.18
C LEU A 39 -5.45 -2.83 -7.75
N VAL A 40 -5.07 -1.56 -7.60
CA VAL A 40 -5.03 -0.88 -6.30
C VAL A 40 -6.45 -0.70 -5.75
N GLU A 41 -7.42 -0.31 -6.58
CA GLU A 41 -8.83 -0.17 -6.16
C GLU A 41 -9.41 -1.51 -5.67
N GLU A 42 -9.19 -2.59 -6.41
CA GLU A 42 -9.59 -3.94 -6.01
C GLU A 42 -8.91 -4.35 -4.69
N SER A 43 -7.62 -4.04 -4.52
CA SER A 43 -6.87 -4.31 -3.29
C SER A 43 -7.43 -3.55 -2.09
N MET A 44 -7.80 -2.28 -2.27
CA MET A 44 -8.39 -1.46 -1.22
C MET A 44 -9.76 -1.99 -0.77
N GLN A 45 -10.58 -2.48 -1.70
CA GLN A 45 -11.86 -3.12 -1.38
C GLN A 45 -11.64 -4.41 -0.59
N ALA A 46 -10.76 -5.29 -1.06
CA ALA A 46 -10.40 -6.53 -0.38
C ALA A 46 -9.87 -6.28 1.05
N TYR A 47 -9.00 -5.28 1.20
CA TYR A 47 -8.46 -4.88 2.50
C TYR A 47 -9.55 -4.38 3.45
N SER A 48 -10.51 -3.60 2.97
CA SER A 48 -11.61 -3.09 3.81
C SER A 48 -12.44 -4.21 4.43
N ILE A 49 -12.71 -5.28 3.67
CA ILE A 49 -13.43 -6.47 4.15
C ILE A 49 -12.58 -7.20 5.20
N CYS A 50 -11.29 -7.42 4.91
CA CYS A 50 -10.38 -8.06 5.85
C CYS A 50 -10.33 -7.31 7.18
N LYS A 51 -10.20 -5.98 7.12
CA LYS A 51 -10.17 -5.10 8.29
C LYS A 51 -11.47 -5.19 9.09
N ALA A 52 -12.63 -5.08 8.44
CA ALA A 52 -13.92 -5.14 9.13
C ALA A 52 -14.13 -6.47 9.89
N ARG A 53 -13.69 -7.60 9.31
CA ARG A 53 -13.77 -8.90 9.97
C ARG A 53 -12.83 -9.01 11.16
N LEU A 54 -11.60 -8.49 11.03
CA LEU A 54 -10.65 -8.45 12.14
C LEU A 54 -11.15 -7.58 13.29
N GLU A 55 -11.76 -6.42 12.99
CA GLU A 55 -12.36 -5.55 14.00
C GLU A 55 -13.52 -6.23 14.72
N ALA A 56 -14.41 -6.92 13.99
CA ALA A 56 -15.50 -7.69 14.59
C ALA A 56 -14.98 -8.80 15.52
N ILE A 57 -13.90 -9.50 15.13
CA ILE A 57 -13.26 -10.52 15.97
C ILE A 57 -12.65 -9.89 17.22
N GLN A 58 -11.92 -8.78 17.08
CA GLN A 58 -11.35 -8.06 18.23
C GLN A 58 -12.44 -7.62 19.22
N GLN A 59 -13.55 -7.09 18.72
CA GLN A 59 -14.68 -6.69 19.55
C GLN A 59 -15.33 -7.89 20.26
N ALA A 60 -15.51 -9.01 19.57
CA ALA A 60 -16.04 -10.23 20.18
C ALA A 60 -15.10 -10.75 21.27
N LEU A 61 -13.79 -10.82 21.00
CA LEU A 61 -12.79 -11.23 21.97
C LEU A 61 -12.73 -10.31 23.18
N ALA A 62 -12.83 -9.00 22.99
CA ALA A 62 -12.86 -8.02 24.07
C ALA A 62 -14.07 -8.22 25.00
N GLN A 63 -15.23 -8.59 24.46
CA GLN A 63 -16.42 -8.92 25.26
C GLN A 63 -16.24 -10.19 26.10
N HIS A 64 -15.46 -11.16 25.61
CA HIS A 64 -15.25 -12.44 26.28
C HIS A 64 -14.08 -12.44 27.28
N LEU A 65 -13.03 -11.64 27.04
CA LEU A 65 -11.78 -11.67 27.80
C LEU A 65 -11.65 -10.52 28.81
N GLY A 66 -12.52 -9.51 28.76
CA GLY A 66 -12.49 -8.34 29.65
C GLY A 66 -11.36 -7.33 29.33
N PRO A 67 -11.48 -6.08 29.82
CA PRO A 67 -10.59 -4.97 29.44
C PRO A 67 -9.16 -5.04 29.99
N GLU A 68 -8.86 -5.93 30.95
CA GLU A 68 -7.53 -6.02 31.59
C GLU A 68 -6.42 -6.55 30.67
N ASN A 69 -6.77 -7.20 29.55
CA ASN A 69 -5.80 -7.68 28.55
C ASN A 69 -5.74 -6.81 27.30
N ASN A 70 -6.42 -5.66 27.29
CA ASN A 70 -6.61 -4.83 26.10
C ASN A 70 -5.51 -3.77 25.96
N LEU A 71 -4.31 -4.18 25.59
CA LEU A 71 -3.37 -3.27 24.95
C LEU A 71 -4.06 -2.73 23.68
N PRO A 72 -4.07 -1.41 23.45
CA PRO A 72 -4.53 -0.87 22.18
C PRO A 72 -3.67 -1.51 21.09
N VAL A 73 -4.25 -2.42 20.31
CA VAL A 73 -3.70 -2.81 19.02
C VAL A 73 -3.86 -1.62 18.11
N THR A 74 -2.97 -0.64 18.28
CA THR A 74 -2.76 0.37 17.26
C THR A 74 -2.38 -0.41 16.00
N PRO A 75 -3.08 -0.22 14.86
CA PRO A 75 -2.44 -0.53 13.59
C PRO A 75 -1.09 0.18 13.62
N PRO A 76 0.02 -0.42 13.13
CA PRO A 76 1.32 0.25 13.17
C PRO A 76 1.17 1.63 12.53
N ALA A 77 1.14 2.67 13.38
CA ALA A 77 1.12 4.05 12.95
C ALA A 77 2.47 4.44 12.31
N ASP A 78 3.42 3.52 12.31
CA ASP A 78 4.73 3.59 11.66
C ASP A 78 4.73 3.05 10.21
N THR A 79 3.58 3.12 9.53
CA THR A 79 3.59 3.25 8.06
C THR A 79 2.75 4.44 7.62
N ALA A 80 2.71 5.50 8.45
CA ALA A 80 2.88 6.81 7.84
C ALA A 80 4.23 6.74 7.12
N LEU A 81 4.23 6.92 5.80
CA LEU A 81 5.42 7.22 5.04
C LEU A 81 6.24 8.22 5.86
N SER A 82 7.34 7.77 6.47
CA SER A 82 8.43 8.70 6.74
C SER A 82 8.66 9.43 5.42
N PRO A 83 8.79 10.77 5.40
CA PRO A 83 9.39 11.42 4.25
C PRO A 83 10.65 10.62 3.93
N VAL A 84 10.76 10.09 2.71
CA VAL A 84 11.99 9.46 2.25
C VAL A 84 13.10 10.51 2.34
N GLU A 85 13.73 10.61 3.51
CA GLU A 85 14.94 11.39 3.69
C GLU A 85 16.02 10.71 2.85
N GLY A 86 16.31 11.33 1.71
CA GLY A 86 17.56 11.10 0.99
C GLY A 86 17.59 9.92 0.03
N VAL A 87 16.72 9.93 -0.99
CA VAL A 87 17.15 9.42 -2.30
C VAL A 87 17.35 10.62 -3.21
N GLU A 88 18.51 11.27 -3.08
CA GLU A 88 18.98 12.18 -4.12
C GLU A 88 19.02 11.40 -5.45
N PRO A 89 18.37 11.89 -6.52
CA PRO A 89 18.61 11.32 -7.83
C PRO A 89 20.09 11.53 -8.12
N ARG A 90 20.83 10.44 -8.36
CA ARG A 90 22.19 10.53 -8.90
C ARG A 90 22.13 11.04 -10.34
N TYR A 91 21.88 12.34 -10.49
CA TYR A 91 22.28 13.03 -11.70
C TYR A 91 23.81 13.12 -11.68
N ASN A 92 24.38 12.56 -12.73
CA ASN A 92 25.79 12.29 -12.94
C ASN A 92 26.66 13.53 -12.67
N ARG A 93 27.48 13.52 -11.60
CA ARG A 93 28.46 14.57 -11.27
C ARG A 93 29.76 14.43 -12.09
N ARG A 94 29.63 14.35 -13.40
CA ARG A 94 30.70 14.50 -14.42
C ARG A 94 29.98 15.13 -15.61
N SER A 95 29.83 16.45 -15.66
CA SER A 95 30.94 17.37 -15.92
C SER A 95 30.60 18.78 -15.41
N ARG A 96 31.36 19.28 -14.43
CA ARG A 96 31.68 20.70 -14.37
C ARG A 96 33.12 20.80 -14.87
N GLN A 97 33.30 21.32 -16.07
CA GLN A 97 34.14 22.50 -16.29
C GLN A 97 34.06 22.92 -17.76
N ALA A 98 34.12 24.25 -17.95
CA ALA A 98 34.17 25.02 -19.17
C ALA A 98 32.84 25.25 -19.86
N ASP A 99 32.44 26.45 -20.24
CA ASP A 99 32.82 27.85 -19.98
C ASP A 99 31.67 28.62 -20.68
N ASP A 100 31.54 29.91 -20.39
CA ASP A 100 30.84 30.91 -21.20
C ASP A 100 29.31 31.11 -21.02
N GLU A 101 29.04 32.24 -20.39
CA GLU A 101 27.84 33.07 -20.54
C GLU A 101 27.43 33.20 -22.02
N GLU A 102 26.17 32.88 -22.34
CA GLU A 102 25.36 33.70 -23.25
C GLU A 102 23.88 33.30 -23.16
N GLY A 103 23.02 34.31 -23.27
CA GLY A 103 21.62 34.28 -22.85
C GLY A 103 20.70 33.32 -23.61
N ILE A 104 19.60 32.96 -22.94
CA ILE A 104 18.51 32.20 -23.55
C ILE A 104 17.41 33.19 -23.94
N PRO A 105 17.18 33.48 -25.24
CA PRO A 105 15.86 33.92 -25.68
C PRO A 105 14.99 32.68 -26.01
N PHE A 106 13.73 32.79 -25.59
CA PHE A 106 12.53 31.94 -25.78
C PHE A 106 12.64 30.61 -26.51
#